data_AF-A0A445F935-F1
#
_entry.id   AF-A0A445F935-F1
#
_cell.length_a   1.000
_cell.length_b   1.000
_cell.length_c   1.000
_cell.angle_alpha   90.00
_cell.angle_beta   90.00
_cell.angle_gamma   90.00
#
_symmetry.space_group_name_H-M   'P 1'
#
loop_
_entity.id
_entity.type
_entity.pdbx_description
1 polymer ?
#
loop_
_entity_poly.entity_id
_entity_poly.type
_entity_poly.pdbx_seq_one_letter_code
_entity_poly.pdbx_strand_id
1 'polypeptide(L)'
;MGIVVTSSPNEPEVEEVRCVRDDLTESCETSDLLLTVKSKYSKDSFQVWNTQPCDRGMLARGVAVGAFFCGSTSVDPEQVVDIACLKNLDSSLHAMPNQNQIHALIQHYGPTVYFHPDEKYLPSSVQWFFKNGAVLHAAGNKKGIAIDYQGSNLPSGGTNDGAFWIDLPTDADARNNLKKGNIESAELYVHVKPALGGAYTDIVMWVFCPFNGPATLKVALMNIEMNKIGEHIGDWEHFTLRISNFTGELWSVYFSQHSGGGWVNAFDLEFIKGNKPIVYSSKDGHASFPHPGTYLQGSSKLGIGVRNDAAPSKFIVDSSIKYQIVAAEYLGDGVIAEPCWLQYMREWGPTIVYDSRSEIEKIINLLPLFVRFSVENLFELFPTELYGEEGPTGPKEKDNWLGDEYC
;
A
#
# COMPACT_ATOMS: atom_id res chain seq x y z
N MET A 1 11.59 -6.86 23.78
CA MET A 1 12.78 -7.33 24.54
C MET A 1 13.47 -8.35 23.67
N GLY A 2 14.79 -8.52 23.77
CA GLY A 2 15.55 -9.30 22.80
C GLY A 2 16.85 -9.84 23.37
N ILE A 3 17.76 -10.21 22.49
CA ILE A 3 18.96 -10.97 22.83
C ILE A 3 20.18 -10.05 22.93
N VAL A 4 21.06 -10.34 23.91
CA VAL A 4 22.36 -9.69 24.06
C VAL A 4 23.44 -10.65 23.59
N VAL A 5 24.36 -10.15 22.75
CA VAL A 5 25.50 -10.94 22.25
C VAL A 5 26.78 -10.45 22.91
N THR A 6 27.51 -11.36 23.53
CA THR A 6 28.77 -11.09 24.23
C THR A 6 29.96 -11.71 23.50
N SER A 7 31.16 -11.19 23.74
CA SER A 7 32.42 -11.74 23.19
C SER A 7 33.01 -12.87 24.05
N SER A 8 32.37 -13.18 25.17
CA SER A 8 32.79 -14.19 26.14
C SER A 8 31.59 -15.06 26.54
N PRO A 9 31.80 -16.30 27.00
CA PRO A 9 30.69 -17.18 27.40
C PRO A 9 30.02 -16.76 28.72
N ASN A 10 30.49 -15.69 29.37
CA ASN A 10 29.90 -15.20 30.61
C ASN A 10 28.57 -14.50 30.32
N GLU A 11 27.59 -14.72 31.20
CA GLU A 11 26.33 -13.99 31.19
C GLU A 11 26.56 -12.50 31.53
N PRO A 12 25.79 -11.58 30.95
CA PRO A 12 25.85 -10.17 31.31
C PRO A 12 25.40 -9.95 32.76
N GLU A 13 25.93 -8.93 33.41
CA GLU A 13 25.56 -8.59 34.79
C GLU A 13 24.09 -8.16 34.86
N VAL A 14 23.42 -8.40 35.99
CA VAL A 14 21.98 -8.10 36.17
C VAL A 14 21.68 -6.60 36.06
N GLU A 15 22.66 -5.76 36.34
CA GLU A 15 22.55 -4.31 36.15
C GLU A 15 22.55 -3.90 34.68
N GLU A 16 23.11 -4.71 33.78
CA GLU A 16 23.20 -4.46 32.34
C GLU A 16 21.94 -4.93 31.59
N VAL A 17 21.26 -5.97 32.09
CA VAL A 17 20.07 -6.56 31.45
C VAL A 17 18.95 -6.72 32.46
N ARG A 18 17.76 -6.21 32.12
CA ARG A 18 16.56 -6.32 32.97
C ARG A 18 15.38 -6.86 32.18
N CYS A 19 14.55 -7.64 32.85
CA CYS A 19 13.27 -8.07 32.32
C CYS A 19 12.19 -7.01 32.58
N VAL A 20 11.21 -6.95 31.69
CA VAL A 20 10.00 -6.15 31.86
C VAL A 20 8.91 -7.05 32.41
N ARG A 21 8.03 -6.50 33.25
CA ARG A 21 6.87 -7.25 33.77
C ARG A 21 5.93 -7.61 32.62
N ASP A 22 5.39 -8.82 32.68
CA ASP A 22 4.49 -9.39 31.68
C ASP A 22 3.30 -8.47 31.32
N ASP A 23 2.71 -7.79 32.31
CA ASP A 23 1.58 -6.86 32.11
C ASP A 23 1.93 -5.58 31.33
N LEU A 24 3.22 -5.34 31.08
CA LEU A 24 3.74 -4.23 30.27
C LEU A 24 4.25 -4.70 28.90
N THR A 25 3.89 -5.92 28.49
CA THR A 25 4.37 -6.53 27.26
C THR A 25 3.23 -6.99 26.34
N GLU A 26 3.55 -7.19 25.07
CA GLU A 26 2.70 -7.78 24.02
C GLU A 26 3.45 -8.90 23.31
N SER A 27 2.73 -9.82 22.68
CA SER A 27 3.34 -10.86 21.84
C SER A 27 4.14 -10.25 20.68
N CYS A 28 5.33 -10.78 20.41
CA CYS A 28 6.13 -10.46 19.23
C CYS A 28 6.19 -11.64 18.26
N GLU A 29 6.47 -11.31 17.01
CA GLU A 29 6.89 -12.23 15.96
C GLU A 29 8.20 -11.75 15.31
N THR A 30 8.87 -12.62 14.56
CA THR A 30 9.98 -12.20 13.70
C THR A 30 9.46 -11.48 12.47
N SER A 31 10.20 -10.48 11.99
CA SER A 31 9.95 -9.82 10.70
C SER A 31 11.12 -10.03 9.74
N ASP A 32 11.91 -8.99 9.48
CA ASP A 32 12.97 -9.03 8.47
C ASP A 32 14.15 -9.90 8.91
N LEU A 33 14.59 -10.79 8.03
CA LEU A 33 15.83 -11.55 8.22
C LEU A 33 17.04 -10.63 8.00
N LEU A 34 17.75 -10.29 9.07
CA LEU A 34 18.92 -9.42 9.06
C LEU A 34 20.19 -10.14 8.60
N LEU A 35 20.38 -11.39 9.04
CA LEU A 35 21.61 -12.13 8.82
C LEU A 35 21.35 -13.63 8.76
N THR A 36 22.02 -14.31 7.83
CA THR A 36 22.15 -15.77 7.83
C THR A 36 23.63 -16.16 7.83
N VAL A 37 24.03 -16.96 8.81
CA VAL A 37 25.37 -17.54 8.92
C VAL A 37 25.28 -19.05 8.70
N LYS A 38 25.83 -19.51 7.59
CA LYS A 38 25.88 -20.94 7.25
C LYS A 38 27.15 -21.57 7.79
N SER A 39 27.00 -22.70 8.49
CA SER A 39 28.14 -23.53 8.86
C SER A 39 28.54 -24.46 7.72
N LYS A 40 29.85 -24.70 7.54
CA LYS A 40 30.33 -25.75 6.63
C LYS A 40 30.17 -27.16 7.21
N TYR A 41 29.96 -27.26 8.52
CA TYR A 41 29.99 -28.51 9.27
C TYR A 41 28.64 -28.90 9.87
N SER A 42 27.64 -28.01 9.83
CA SER A 42 26.26 -28.28 10.22
C SER A 42 25.32 -28.04 9.05
N LYS A 43 24.22 -28.80 9.00
CA LYS A 43 23.11 -28.51 8.10
C LYS A 43 22.27 -27.32 8.57
N ASP A 44 22.38 -26.97 9.85
CA ASP A 44 21.67 -25.85 10.43
C ASP A 44 22.42 -24.55 10.16
N SER A 45 21.69 -23.51 9.77
CA SER A 45 22.21 -22.14 9.74
C SER A 45 21.72 -21.36 10.95
N PHE A 46 22.58 -20.45 11.42
CA PHE A 46 22.22 -19.45 12.40
C PHE A 46 21.62 -18.25 11.68
N GLN A 47 20.52 -17.73 12.19
CA GLN A 47 19.78 -16.64 11.59
C GLN A 47 19.46 -15.59 12.64
N VAL A 48 19.40 -14.34 12.20
CA VAL A 48 19.06 -13.17 13.03
C VAL A 48 17.94 -12.41 12.34
N TRP A 49 16.89 -12.09 13.09
CA TRP A 49 15.70 -11.42 12.59
C TRP A 49 15.37 -10.17 13.41
N ASN A 50 14.80 -9.18 12.75
CA ASN A 50 14.04 -8.13 13.43
C ASN A 50 12.83 -8.72 14.15
N THR A 51 12.32 -7.96 15.11
CA THR A 51 11.15 -8.34 15.92
C THR A 51 10.12 -7.24 15.86
N GLN A 52 8.85 -7.62 15.79
CA GLN A 52 7.72 -6.70 15.74
C GLN A 52 6.53 -7.25 16.53
N PRO A 53 5.60 -6.39 16.97
CA PRO A 53 4.37 -6.85 17.62
C PRO A 53 3.50 -7.69 16.66
N CYS A 54 2.85 -8.74 17.17
CA CYS A 54 1.91 -9.54 16.38
C CYS A 54 0.65 -8.74 16.00
N ASP A 55 0.06 -8.04 16.97
CA ASP A 55 -1.08 -7.14 16.73
C ASP A 55 -0.58 -5.75 16.33
N ARG A 56 -1.03 -5.27 15.17
CA ARG A 56 -0.60 -4.02 14.55
C ARG A 56 -1.78 -3.30 13.92
N GLY A 57 -1.61 -1.99 13.77
CA GLY A 57 -2.63 -1.08 13.25
C GLY A 57 -2.94 0.03 14.22
N MET A 58 -3.92 0.85 13.85
CA MET A 58 -4.25 2.10 14.51
C MET A 58 -4.64 1.94 15.99
N LEU A 59 -5.26 0.82 16.33
CA LEU A 59 -5.76 0.54 17.68
C LEU A 59 -4.81 -0.35 18.51
N ALA A 60 -3.75 -0.86 17.87
CA ALA A 60 -2.81 -1.78 18.51
C ALA A 60 -1.88 -1.03 19.48
N ARG A 61 -1.48 -1.71 20.55
CA ARG A 61 -0.67 -1.12 21.64
C ARG A 61 0.78 -1.61 21.67
N GLY A 62 1.11 -2.59 20.85
CA GLY A 62 2.45 -3.16 20.79
C GLY A 62 3.46 -2.16 20.26
N VAL A 63 4.60 -2.05 20.93
CA VAL A 63 5.72 -1.19 20.58
C VAL A 63 6.94 -2.06 20.33
N ALA A 64 7.50 -1.98 19.12
CA ALA A 64 8.75 -2.64 18.78
C ALA A 64 9.90 -2.02 19.59
N VAL A 65 10.80 -2.86 20.11
CA VAL A 65 11.92 -2.41 20.95
C VAL A 65 13.16 -2.04 20.13
N GLY A 66 13.15 -2.33 18.81
CA GLY A 66 14.36 -2.22 17.98
C GLY A 66 15.42 -3.26 18.32
N ALA A 67 14.99 -4.41 18.85
CA ALA A 67 15.85 -5.54 19.17
C ALA A 67 15.67 -6.67 18.14
N PHE A 68 16.55 -7.67 18.21
CA PHE A 68 16.53 -8.83 17.33
C PHE A 68 16.27 -10.13 18.09
N PHE A 69 15.79 -11.11 17.34
CA PHE A 69 15.77 -12.52 17.70
C PHE A 69 16.85 -13.25 16.90
N CYS A 70 17.42 -14.32 17.47
CA CYS A 70 18.36 -15.16 16.73
C CYS A 70 18.25 -16.62 17.15
N GLY A 71 18.45 -17.53 16.20
CA GLY A 71 18.21 -18.95 16.39
C GLY A 71 18.74 -19.81 15.25
N SER A 72 18.60 -21.13 15.42
CA SER A 72 18.87 -22.11 14.38
C SER A 72 17.67 -22.23 13.43
N THR A 73 17.89 -22.58 12.16
CA THR A 73 16.83 -22.89 11.18
C THR A 73 15.84 -23.98 11.57
N SER A 74 16.13 -24.75 12.63
CA SER A 74 15.22 -25.75 13.19
C SER A 74 14.15 -25.14 14.13
N VAL A 75 14.25 -23.86 14.47
CA VAL A 75 13.27 -23.13 15.26
C VAL A 75 12.23 -22.53 14.32
N ASP A 76 10.96 -22.75 14.63
CA ASP A 76 9.83 -22.16 13.91
C ASP A 76 9.88 -20.62 14.08
N PRO A 77 10.00 -19.83 12.98
CA PRO A 77 10.06 -18.37 13.05
C PRO A 77 8.81 -17.76 13.70
N GLU A 78 7.66 -18.43 13.62
CA GLU A 78 6.41 -17.96 14.23
C GLU A 78 6.35 -18.23 15.75
N GLN A 79 7.22 -19.10 16.26
CA GLN A 79 7.34 -19.36 17.70
C GLN A 79 8.58 -18.68 18.26
N VAL A 80 8.51 -17.36 18.39
CA VAL A 80 9.53 -16.61 19.12
C VAL A 80 9.31 -16.80 20.62
N VAL A 81 9.82 -17.92 21.13
CA VAL A 81 9.80 -18.25 22.56
C VAL A 81 10.71 -17.28 23.30
N ASP A 82 10.25 -16.79 24.45
CA ASP A 82 11.02 -16.00 25.44
C ASP A 82 11.31 -14.53 25.10
N ILE A 83 10.73 -13.97 24.04
CA ILE A 83 10.75 -12.52 23.82
C ILE A 83 9.35 -11.93 23.72
N ALA A 84 9.22 -10.66 24.10
CA ALA A 84 7.96 -9.93 24.04
C ALA A 84 8.19 -8.46 23.67
N CYS A 85 7.21 -7.85 23.03
CA CYS A 85 7.23 -6.46 22.61
C CYS A 85 6.78 -5.60 23.79
N LEU A 86 7.06 -4.30 23.79
CA LEU A 86 6.54 -3.45 24.85
C LEU A 86 5.06 -3.15 24.59
N LYS A 87 4.30 -2.90 25.65
CA LYS A 87 2.90 -2.49 25.57
C LYS A 87 2.76 -1.05 25.98
N ASN A 88 2.23 -0.20 25.09
CA ASN A 88 1.83 1.14 25.51
C ASN A 88 0.51 1.07 26.29
N LEU A 89 0.56 1.37 27.59
CA LEU A 89 -0.63 1.45 28.44
C LEU A 89 -1.30 2.82 28.40
N ASP A 90 -0.63 3.85 27.86
CA ASP A 90 -1.15 5.20 27.78
C ASP A 90 -1.97 5.38 26.49
N SER A 91 -3.28 5.51 26.66
CA SER A 91 -4.22 5.75 25.55
C SER A 91 -4.32 7.21 25.11
N SER A 92 -3.61 8.13 25.78
CA SER A 92 -3.67 9.57 25.47
C SER A 92 -2.93 9.94 24.19
N LEU A 93 -2.03 9.06 23.70
CA LEU A 93 -1.22 9.27 22.49
C LEU A 93 -0.49 10.62 22.46
N HIS A 94 -0.02 11.11 23.61
CA HIS A 94 0.62 12.43 23.75
C HIS A 94 1.84 12.66 22.83
N ALA A 95 2.48 11.60 22.35
CA ALA A 95 3.62 11.69 21.43
C ALA A 95 3.20 11.94 19.96
N MET A 96 1.93 11.72 19.62
CA MET A 96 1.44 11.93 18.26
C MET A 96 1.51 13.43 17.87
N PRO A 97 1.78 13.75 16.60
CA PRO A 97 1.89 15.12 16.13
C PRO A 97 0.53 15.83 16.16
N ASN A 98 0.49 17.08 16.64
CA ASN A 98 -0.69 17.92 16.42
C ASN A 98 -0.80 18.36 14.94
N GLN A 99 -1.93 18.99 14.58
CA GLN A 99 -2.19 19.42 13.20
C GLN A 99 -1.07 20.25 12.56
N ASN A 100 -0.45 21.18 13.29
CA ASN A 100 0.65 21.98 12.76
C ASN A 100 1.91 21.13 12.51
N GLN A 101 2.19 20.18 13.41
CA GLN A 101 3.30 19.24 13.25
C GLN A 101 3.07 18.31 12.06
N ILE A 102 1.83 17.83 11.84
CA ILE A 102 1.48 17.03 10.65
C ILE A 102 1.81 17.82 9.38
N HIS A 103 1.36 19.07 9.27
CA HIS A 103 1.66 19.90 8.10
C HIS A 103 3.17 20.11 7.92
N ALA A 104 3.92 20.33 9.01
CA ALA A 104 5.37 20.46 8.96
C ALA A 104 6.06 19.17 8.49
N LEU A 105 5.62 18.00 8.97
CA LEU A 105 6.13 16.70 8.56
C LEU A 105 5.85 16.42 7.07
N ILE A 106 4.63 16.71 6.59
CA ILE A 106 4.27 16.57 5.16
C ILE A 106 5.08 17.54 4.30
N GLN A 107 5.29 18.77 4.75
CA GLN A 107 6.14 19.73 4.03
C GLN A 107 7.60 19.27 3.95
N HIS A 108 8.09 18.62 4.99
CA HIS A 108 9.48 18.22 5.14
C HIS A 108 9.81 16.90 4.42
N TYR A 109 8.94 15.90 4.55
CA TYR A 109 9.13 14.54 4.04
C TYR A 109 8.22 14.17 2.87
N GLY A 110 7.24 15.00 2.50
CA GLY A 110 6.29 14.72 1.42
C GLY A 110 6.99 14.25 0.15
N PRO A 111 6.79 12.98 -0.28
CA PRO A 111 7.49 12.41 -1.42
C PRO A 111 7.14 13.10 -2.74
N THR A 112 8.07 13.03 -3.68
CA THR A 112 7.81 13.37 -5.08
C THR A 112 7.46 12.11 -5.85
N VAL A 113 6.27 12.07 -6.44
CA VAL A 113 5.77 10.93 -7.21
C VAL A 113 6.06 11.14 -8.69
N TYR A 114 6.84 10.26 -9.31
CA TYR A 114 7.02 10.18 -10.75
C TYR A 114 6.04 9.19 -11.36
N PHE A 115 5.29 9.63 -12.37
CA PHE A 115 4.54 8.74 -13.23
C PHE A 115 5.39 8.34 -14.44
N HIS A 116 5.21 7.13 -14.93
CA HIS A 116 5.99 6.62 -16.06
C HIS A 116 5.92 7.58 -17.28
N PRO A 117 7.00 7.76 -18.07
CA PRO A 117 7.02 8.70 -19.21
C PRO A 117 5.98 8.40 -20.30
N ASP A 118 5.55 7.14 -20.40
CA ASP A 118 4.50 6.70 -21.32
C ASP A 118 3.11 6.58 -20.67
N GLU A 119 2.94 7.07 -19.44
CA GLU A 119 1.66 7.04 -18.74
C GLU A 119 0.59 7.88 -19.48
N LYS A 120 -0.58 7.28 -19.69
CA LYS A 120 -1.73 7.90 -20.34
C LYS A 120 -2.82 8.28 -19.35
N TYR A 121 -2.89 7.60 -18.22
CA TYR A 121 -3.93 7.70 -17.21
C TYR A 121 -3.36 8.39 -15.96
N LEU A 122 -3.14 9.70 -16.06
CA LEU A 122 -2.53 10.48 -15.00
C LEU A 122 -3.49 10.69 -13.82
N PRO A 123 -2.99 11.02 -12.61
CA PRO A 123 -3.82 11.27 -11.45
C PRO A 123 -4.69 12.52 -11.62
N SER A 124 -5.69 12.67 -10.76
CA SER A 124 -6.48 13.90 -10.62
C SER A 124 -7.00 14.06 -9.19
N SER A 125 -7.56 15.21 -8.84
CA SER A 125 -8.40 15.28 -7.63
C SER A 125 -9.75 14.62 -7.89
N VAL A 126 -10.31 14.00 -6.84
CA VAL A 126 -11.68 13.48 -6.81
C VAL A 126 -12.69 14.55 -7.25
N GLN A 127 -12.51 15.79 -6.80
CA GLN A 127 -13.37 16.91 -7.15
C GLN A 127 -13.30 17.25 -8.65
N TRP A 128 -12.12 17.16 -9.26
CA TRP A 128 -11.99 17.30 -10.71
C TRP A 128 -12.72 16.17 -11.43
N PHE A 129 -12.55 14.93 -10.98
CA PHE A 129 -13.22 13.77 -11.57
C PHE A 129 -14.75 13.90 -11.55
N PHE A 130 -15.34 14.28 -10.41
CA PHE A 130 -16.77 14.52 -10.29
C PHE A 130 -17.25 15.66 -11.19
N LYS A 131 -16.55 16.81 -11.16
CA LYS A 131 -16.90 17.98 -11.96
C LYS A 131 -16.84 17.72 -13.47
N ASN A 132 -15.99 16.81 -13.92
CA ASN A 132 -15.76 16.53 -15.34
C ASN A 132 -16.57 15.34 -15.89
N GLY A 133 -17.57 14.88 -15.15
CA GLY A 133 -18.64 14.04 -15.71
C GLY A 133 -18.73 12.63 -15.17
N ALA A 134 -18.03 12.30 -14.07
CA ALA A 134 -18.30 11.05 -13.35
C ALA A 134 -19.77 11.00 -12.88
N VAL A 135 -20.37 9.82 -12.98
CA VAL A 135 -21.79 9.59 -12.67
C VAL A 135 -21.97 8.50 -11.65
N LEU A 136 -22.94 8.67 -10.74
CA LEU A 136 -23.38 7.64 -9.83
C LEU A 136 -24.47 6.81 -10.49
N HIS A 137 -24.26 5.50 -10.57
CA HIS A 137 -25.25 4.53 -11.00
C HIS A 137 -25.88 3.83 -9.80
N ALA A 138 -27.13 3.39 -9.99
CA ALA A 138 -27.88 2.61 -9.02
C ALA A 138 -28.42 1.34 -9.70
N ALA A 139 -28.35 0.21 -9.00
CA ALA A 139 -28.85 -1.06 -9.51
C ALA A 139 -30.31 -0.96 -9.95
N GLY A 140 -30.61 -1.47 -11.15
CA GLY A 140 -31.96 -1.40 -11.75
C GLY A 140 -32.30 -0.07 -12.42
N ASN A 141 -31.46 0.97 -12.32
CA ASN A 141 -31.62 2.21 -13.07
C ASN A 141 -30.70 2.25 -14.30
N LYS A 142 -31.26 2.60 -15.46
CA LYS A 142 -30.51 2.69 -16.72
C LYS A 142 -29.68 3.96 -16.87
N LYS A 143 -29.95 4.99 -16.06
CA LYS A 143 -29.32 6.30 -16.18
C LYS A 143 -28.59 6.67 -14.89
N GLY A 144 -27.29 6.94 -15.00
CA GLY A 144 -26.50 7.54 -13.94
C GLY A 144 -26.87 9.00 -13.68
N ILE A 145 -26.68 9.45 -12.45
CA ILE A 145 -26.85 10.85 -12.05
C ILE A 145 -25.48 11.51 -11.89
N ALA A 146 -25.38 12.80 -12.20
CA ALA A 146 -24.13 13.54 -11.97
C ALA A 146 -23.78 13.54 -10.48
N ILE A 147 -22.49 13.38 -10.17
CA ILE A 147 -21.99 13.45 -8.79
C ILE A 147 -21.74 14.93 -8.45
N ASP A 148 -22.19 15.34 -7.27
CA ASP A 148 -21.94 16.70 -6.78
C ASP A 148 -20.44 16.93 -6.56
N TYR A 149 -19.98 18.18 -6.65
CA TYR A 149 -18.55 18.53 -6.52
C TYR A 149 -17.87 17.97 -5.26
N GLN A 150 -18.59 17.87 -4.14
CA GLN A 150 -18.08 17.30 -2.89
C GLN A 150 -18.44 15.81 -2.69
N GLY A 151 -19.23 15.22 -3.60
CA GLY A 151 -19.80 13.88 -3.44
C GLY A 151 -20.98 13.83 -2.45
N SER A 152 -21.66 14.95 -2.19
CA SER A 152 -22.76 15.04 -1.21
C SER A 152 -23.98 14.17 -1.53
N ASN A 153 -24.15 13.79 -2.80
CA ASN A 153 -25.20 12.90 -3.26
C ASN A 153 -24.77 11.42 -3.35
N LEU A 154 -23.56 11.08 -2.92
CA LEU A 154 -23.13 9.69 -2.78
C LEU A 154 -23.74 9.06 -1.51
N PRO A 155 -24.14 7.79 -1.53
CA PRO A 155 -24.59 7.09 -0.34
C PRO A 155 -23.43 6.97 0.66
N SER A 156 -23.66 7.44 1.89
CA SER A 156 -22.68 7.48 2.98
C SER A 156 -22.75 6.23 3.86
N GLY A 157 -21.60 5.65 4.21
CA GLY A 157 -21.46 4.47 5.07
C GLY A 157 -22.03 3.19 4.43
N GLY A 158 -22.20 2.13 5.22
CA GLY A 158 -22.66 0.82 4.75
C GLY A 158 -21.53 -0.06 4.23
N THR A 159 -21.85 -0.99 3.34
CA THR A 159 -20.89 -1.95 2.75
C THR A 159 -20.98 -1.94 1.23
N ASN A 160 -20.02 -2.57 0.56
CA ASN A 160 -20.14 -2.84 -0.88
C ASN A 160 -21.21 -3.91 -1.13
N ASP A 161 -22.44 -3.47 -1.36
CA ASP A 161 -23.64 -4.30 -1.55
C ASP A 161 -24.08 -4.41 -3.02
N GLY A 162 -23.31 -3.83 -3.95
CA GLY A 162 -23.63 -3.76 -5.37
C GLY A 162 -24.83 -2.86 -5.71
N ALA A 163 -25.38 -2.10 -4.75
CA ALA A 163 -26.52 -1.23 -5.00
C ALA A 163 -26.15 0.03 -5.80
N PHE A 164 -24.89 0.47 -5.71
CA PHE A 164 -24.38 1.68 -6.35
C PHE A 164 -22.94 1.46 -6.85
N TRP A 165 -22.58 2.13 -7.94
CA TRP A 165 -21.20 2.24 -8.43
C TRP A 165 -21.00 3.58 -9.12
N ILE A 166 -19.75 4.06 -9.18
CA ILE A 166 -19.38 5.22 -10.00
C ILE A 166 -19.01 4.73 -11.41
N ASP A 167 -19.40 5.48 -12.44
CA ASP A 167 -19.06 5.18 -13.83
C ASP A 167 -18.65 6.46 -14.57
N LEU A 168 -18.07 6.28 -15.75
CA LEU A 168 -17.69 7.33 -16.67
C LEU A 168 -18.92 7.86 -17.44
N PRO A 169 -18.86 9.09 -17.99
CA PRO A 169 -19.94 9.62 -18.81
C PRO A 169 -20.17 8.74 -20.06
N THR A 170 -21.39 8.82 -20.59
CA THR A 170 -21.81 8.04 -21.77
C THR A 170 -21.21 8.57 -23.07
N ASP A 171 -20.88 9.87 -23.13
CA ASP A 171 -20.23 10.48 -24.28
C ASP A 171 -18.79 9.98 -24.41
N ALA A 172 -18.40 9.55 -25.61
CA ALA A 172 -17.12 8.88 -25.85
C ALA A 172 -15.92 9.81 -25.64
N ASP A 173 -16.02 11.07 -26.06
CA ASP A 173 -14.94 12.04 -25.94
C ASP A 173 -14.79 12.48 -24.47
N ALA A 174 -15.89 12.75 -23.79
CA ALA A 174 -15.89 13.05 -22.35
C ALA A 174 -15.31 11.87 -21.56
N ARG A 175 -15.71 10.64 -21.87
CA ARG A 175 -15.19 9.41 -21.25
C ARG A 175 -13.68 9.30 -21.42
N ASN A 176 -13.19 9.40 -22.66
CA ASN A 176 -11.77 9.26 -22.97
C ASN A 176 -10.93 10.38 -22.34
N ASN A 177 -11.47 11.59 -22.23
CA ASN A 177 -10.79 12.69 -21.55
C ASN A 177 -10.79 12.52 -20.03
N LEU A 178 -11.87 12.01 -19.45
CA LEU A 178 -11.96 11.75 -18.02
C LEU A 178 -10.96 10.67 -17.59
N LYS A 179 -10.81 9.59 -18.37
CA LYS A 179 -9.83 8.52 -18.12
C LYS A 179 -8.38 9.02 -18.03
N LYS A 180 -8.01 10.01 -18.84
CA LYS A 180 -6.63 10.56 -18.86
C LYS A 180 -6.24 11.30 -17.58
N GLY A 181 -7.22 11.68 -16.77
CA GLY A 181 -7.05 12.50 -15.59
C GLY A 181 -6.50 13.89 -15.88
N ASN A 182 -6.04 14.54 -14.81
CA ASN A 182 -5.54 15.90 -14.85
C ASN A 182 -4.53 16.12 -13.73
N ILE A 183 -3.26 15.85 -14.03
CA ILE A 183 -2.16 15.92 -13.06
C ILE A 183 -2.05 17.28 -12.37
N GLU A 184 -2.43 18.37 -13.06
CA GLU A 184 -2.43 19.72 -12.46
C GLU A 184 -3.44 19.85 -11.31
N SER A 185 -4.55 19.12 -11.37
CA SER A 185 -5.56 19.05 -10.32
C SER A 185 -5.26 18.02 -9.24
N ALA A 186 -4.24 17.17 -9.43
CA ALA A 186 -3.93 16.08 -8.50
C ALA A 186 -3.68 16.61 -7.09
N GLU A 187 -4.24 15.89 -6.12
CA GLU A 187 -4.18 16.17 -4.70
C GLU A 187 -3.99 14.83 -3.98
N LEU A 188 -3.13 14.80 -2.96
CA LEU A 188 -2.97 13.63 -2.11
C LEU A 188 -3.97 13.69 -0.96
N TYR A 189 -4.62 12.58 -0.68
CA TYR A 189 -5.55 12.46 0.44
C TYR A 189 -4.84 11.76 1.59
N VAL A 190 -4.68 12.46 2.71
CA VAL A 190 -3.78 12.06 3.79
C VAL A 190 -4.57 11.51 4.97
N HIS A 191 -4.28 10.28 5.36
CA HIS A 191 -4.71 9.69 6.62
C HIS A 191 -3.50 9.62 7.56
N VAL A 192 -3.64 10.19 8.76
CA VAL A 192 -2.60 10.18 9.79
C VAL A 192 -3.04 9.31 10.95
N LYS A 193 -2.35 8.19 11.16
CA LYS A 193 -2.71 7.21 12.19
C LYS A 193 -1.51 6.84 13.07
N PRO A 194 -1.74 6.54 14.37
CA PRO A 194 -0.70 5.95 15.21
C PRO A 194 -0.24 4.59 14.66
N ALA A 195 1.05 4.32 14.83
CA ALA A 195 1.67 3.04 14.51
C ALA A 195 2.55 2.59 15.68
N LEU A 196 2.71 1.27 15.82
CA LEU A 196 3.54 0.64 16.86
C LEU A 196 3.25 1.22 18.25
N GLY A 197 1.98 1.16 18.67
CA GLY A 197 1.55 1.64 19.98
C GLY A 197 1.65 3.15 20.17
N GLY A 198 1.70 3.93 19.09
CA GLY A 198 1.84 5.39 19.14
C GLY A 198 3.28 5.87 19.34
N ALA A 199 4.27 4.98 19.26
CA ALA A 199 5.69 5.35 19.18
C ALA A 199 6.05 5.95 17.82
N TYR A 200 5.25 5.64 16.80
CA TYR A 200 5.39 6.15 15.44
C TYR A 200 4.06 6.71 14.94
N THR A 201 4.15 7.58 13.94
CA THR A 201 3.03 8.06 13.14
C THR A 201 3.18 7.57 11.73
N ASP A 202 2.15 6.91 11.21
CA ASP A 202 2.01 6.62 9.79
C ASP A 202 1.24 7.75 9.12
N ILE A 203 1.87 8.37 8.13
CA ILE A 203 1.25 9.35 7.22
C ILE A 203 1.01 8.63 5.89
N VAL A 204 -0.22 8.13 5.73
CA VAL A 204 -0.68 7.41 4.54
C VAL A 204 -1.13 8.46 3.51
N MET A 205 -0.54 8.45 2.32
CA MET A 205 -0.85 9.40 1.25
C MET A 205 -1.48 8.67 0.07
N TRP A 206 -2.78 8.89 -0.14
CA TRP A 206 -3.55 8.28 -1.22
C TRP A 206 -3.51 9.13 -2.49
N VAL A 207 -3.26 8.48 -3.62
CA VAL A 207 -3.32 9.02 -4.99
C VAL A 207 -4.57 8.48 -5.65
N PHE A 208 -5.34 9.36 -6.29
CA PHE A 208 -6.47 8.95 -7.12
C PHE A 208 -6.15 9.10 -8.61
N CYS A 209 -6.22 7.99 -9.35
CA CYS A 209 -6.24 7.99 -10.80
C CYS A 209 -7.68 7.69 -11.29
N PRO A 210 -8.26 8.49 -12.21
CA PRO A 210 -9.60 8.21 -12.73
C PRO A 210 -9.77 6.86 -13.42
N PHE A 211 -8.67 6.24 -13.84
CA PHE A 211 -8.68 5.00 -14.59
C PHE A 211 -7.37 4.25 -14.38
N ASN A 212 -7.47 2.93 -14.18
CA ASN A 212 -6.35 1.99 -14.27
C ASN A 212 -6.28 1.43 -15.70
N GLY A 213 -5.09 1.43 -16.28
CA GLY A 213 -4.85 0.96 -17.64
C GLY A 213 -4.76 -0.57 -17.77
N PRO A 214 -4.58 -1.10 -18.99
CA PRO A 214 -4.54 -2.52 -19.22
C PRO A 214 -3.22 -3.11 -18.72
N ALA A 215 -3.29 -4.30 -18.12
CA ALA A 215 -2.12 -5.00 -17.62
C ALA A 215 -1.18 -5.42 -18.76
N THR A 216 0.12 -5.45 -18.45
CA THR A 216 1.11 -6.13 -19.31
C THR A 216 1.54 -7.43 -18.62
N LEU A 217 1.37 -8.57 -19.28
CA LEU A 217 1.82 -9.86 -18.76
C LEU A 217 3.23 -10.16 -19.24
N LYS A 218 4.08 -10.62 -18.32
CA LYS A 218 5.39 -11.19 -18.65
C LYS A 218 5.30 -12.70 -18.53
N VAL A 219 5.79 -13.39 -19.55
CA VAL A 219 5.89 -14.86 -19.59
C VAL A 219 7.28 -15.22 -20.07
N ALA A 220 8.14 -15.59 -19.14
CA ALA A 220 9.56 -15.81 -19.36
C ALA A 220 10.24 -14.60 -20.05
N LEU A 221 10.53 -14.72 -21.35
CA LEU A 221 11.20 -13.69 -22.17
C LEU A 221 10.22 -12.87 -23.02
N MET A 222 8.92 -13.17 -22.98
CA MET A 222 7.88 -12.51 -23.77
C MET A 222 7.09 -11.53 -22.91
N ASN A 223 6.71 -10.39 -23.49
CA ASN A 223 5.76 -9.45 -22.90
C ASN A 223 4.51 -9.42 -23.77
N ILE A 224 3.34 -9.46 -23.14
CA ILE A 224 2.04 -9.51 -23.77
C ILE A 224 1.24 -8.34 -23.21
N GLU A 225 1.07 -7.29 -24.01
CA GLU A 225 0.20 -6.17 -23.67
C GLU A 225 -1.26 -6.63 -23.81
N MET A 226 -2.03 -6.50 -22.74
CA MET A 226 -3.44 -6.85 -22.77
C MET A 226 -4.25 -5.69 -23.33
N ASN A 227 -5.42 -5.99 -23.91
CA ASN A 227 -6.26 -4.93 -24.48
C ASN A 227 -7.20 -4.29 -23.47
N LYS A 228 -7.75 -5.08 -22.54
CA LYS A 228 -8.73 -4.63 -21.53
C LYS A 228 -8.56 -5.29 -20.15
N ILE A 229 -7.76 -6.36 -20.09
CA ILE A 229 -7.61 -7.09 -18.83
C ILE A 229 -6.81 -6.21 -17.87
N GLY A 230 -7.31 -6.08 -16.64
CA GLY A 230 -6.74 -5.21 -15.60
C GLY A 230 -7.24 -3.76 -15.66
N GLU A 231 -7.92 -3.34 -16.73
CA GLU A 231 -8.49 -2.00 -16.77
C GLU A 231 -9.64 -1.87 -15.77
N HIS A 232 -9.75 -0.74 -15.07
CA HIS A 232 -10.94 -0.41 -14.30
C HIS A 232 -11.09 1.10 -14.08
N ILE A 233 -12.32 1.53 -13.80
CA ILE A 233 -12.64 2.92 -13.49
C ILE A 233 -12.33 3.17 -12.02
N GLY A 234 -11.70 4.32 -11.76
CA GLY A 234 -11.17 4.68 -10.46
C GLY A 234 -9.99 3.80 -10.07
N ASP A 235 -8.98 4.40 -9.47
CA ASP A 235 -7.83 3.68 -8.99
C ASP A 235 -7.24 4.43 -7.79
N TRP A 236 -7.01 3.69 -6.71
CA TRP A 236 -6.60 4.21 -5.42
C TRP A 236 -5.32 3.53 -5.01
N GLU A 237 -4.22 4.25 -5.13
CA GLU A 237 -2.89 3.81 -4.74
C GLU A 237 -2.40 4.63 -3.54
N HIS A 238 -1.50 4.09 -2.75
CA HIS A 238 -0.91 4.82 -1.63
C HIS A 238 0.55 4.48 -1.37
N PHE A 239 1.16 5.34 -0.59
CA PHE A 239 2.41 5.08 0.10
C PHE A 239 2.33 5.66 1.50
N THR A 240 3.07 5.06 2.43
CA THR A 240 2.97 5.40 3.86
C THR A 240 4.31 5.77 4.41
N LEU A 241 4.42 6.98 4.98
CA LEU A 241 5.63 7.42 5.68
C LEU A 241 5.51 7.08 7.15
N ARG A 242 6.48 6.34 7.69
CA ARG A 242 6.55 6.03 9.12
C ARG A 242 7.53 6.96 9.81
N ILE A 243 7.03 7.82 10.68
CA ILE A 243 7.80 8.86 11.38
C ILE A 243 7.91 8.50 12.86
N SER A 244 9.11 8.62 13.45
CA SER A 244 9.29 8.48 14.90
C SER A 244 8.65 9.65 15.64
N ASN A 245 7.78 9.36 16.62
CA ASN A 245 7.16 10.40 17.43
C ASN A 245 8.13 11.01 18.47
N PHE A 246 9.30 10.39 18.68
CA PHE A 246 10.31 10.88 19.62
C PHE A 246 11.34 11.81 18.97
N THR A 247 11.76 11.48 17.74
CA THR A 247 12.80 12.25 17.04
C THR A 247 12.25 13.09 15.90
N GLY A 248 11.05 12.78 15.40
CA GLY A 248 10.48 13.38 14.20
C GLY A 248 11.14 12.89 12.90
N GLU A 249 12.02 11.87 12.96
CA GLU A 249 12.73 11.36 11.81
C GLU A 249 11.89 10.36 11.01
N LEU A 250 12.04 10.40 9.68
CA LEU A 250 11.52 9.37 8.78
C LEU A 250 12.29 8.07 8.99
N TRP A 251 11.55 7.01 9.32
CA TRP A 251 12.10 5.68 9.60
C TRP A 251 12.06 4.79 8.36
N SER A 252 10.91 4.74 7.70
CA SER A 252 10.68 3.91 6.52
C SER A 252 9.53 4.47 5.68
N VAL A 253 9.47 4.07 4.41
CA VAL A 253 8.34 4.33 3.51
C VAL A 253 7.82 3.00 3.00
N TYR A 254 6.51 2.79 3.11
CA TYR A 254 5.81 1.68 2.49
C TYR A 254 5.37 2.06 1.08
N PHE A 255 5.57 1.14 0.14
CA PHE A 255 5.20 1.29 -1.26
C PHE A 255 4.13 0.26 -1.61
N SER A 256 2.89 0.70 -1.81
CA SER A 256 1.77 -0.16 -2.20
C SER A 256 1.98 -0.75 -3.59
N GLN A 257 1.69 -2.03 -3.75
CA GLN A 257 1.79 -2.81 -4.97
C GLN A 257 0.54 -3.69 -5.08
N HIS A 258 -0.60 -3.05 -5.37
CA HIS A 258 -1.91 -3.68 -5.44
C HIS A 258 -2.37 -4.26 -4.09
N SER A 259 -2.38 -5.58 -3.92
CA SER A 259 -2.85 -6.27 -2.71
C SER A 259 -1.80 -6.41 -1.60
N GLY A 260 -0.58 -5.92 -1.82
CA GLY A 260 0.51 -5.92 -0.85
C GLY A 260 1.49 -4.81 -1.13
N GLY A 261 2.75 -4.95 -0.71
CA GLY A 261 3.75 -3.93 -0.90
C GLY A 261 4.99 -4.18 -0.06
N GLY A 262 5.81 -3.16 0.15
CA GLY A 262 7.03 -3.33 0.93
C GLY A 262 7.47 -2.06 1.65
N TRP A 263 7.92 -2.24 2.89
CA TRP A 263 8.63 -1.21 3.63
C TRP A 263 10.09 -1.11 3.14
N VAL A 264 10.55 0.12 2.93
CA VAL A 264 11.94 0.43 2.63
C VAL A 264 12.46 1.40 3.68
N ASN A 265 13.61 1.09 4.25
CA ASN A 265 14.24 1.94 5.27
C ASN A 265 14.63 3.28 4.67
N ALA A 266 14.57 4.34 5.48
CA ALA A 266 14.87 5.69 5.02
C ALA A 266 16.27 5.85 4.39
N PHE A 267 17.25 5.03 4.80
CA PHE A 267 18.62 5.04 4.26
C PHE A 267 18.75 4.36 2.89
N ASP A 268 17.78 3.55 2.48
CA ASP A 268 17.73 2.89 1.17
C ASP A 268 16.86 3.64 0.15
N LEU A 269 16.26 4.77 0.55
CA LEU A 269 15.42 5.59 -0.33
C LEU A 269 16.23 6.49 -1.26
N GLU A 270 15.64 6.82 -2.41
CA GLU A 270 16.13 7.88 -3.28
C GLU A 270 15.52 9.24 -2.90
N PHE A 271 16.28 10.32 -3.07
CA PHE A 271 15.87 11.68 -2.74
C PHE A 271 16.24 12.62 -3.90
N ILE A 272 15.34 13.55 -4.28
CA ILE A 272 15.67 14.58 -5.28
C ILE A 272 16.54 15.66 -4.63
N LYS A 273 16.03 16.25 -3.54
CA LYS A 273 16.68 17.34 -2.80
C LYS A 273 16.18 17.40 -1.37
N GLY A 274 17.10 17.44 -0.41
CA GLY A 274 16.77 17.48 1.01
C GLY A 274 16.18 16.13 1.45
N ASN A 275 15.10 16.18 2.24
CA ASN A 275 14.55 15.02 2.92
C ASN A 275 13.26 14.48 2.27
N LYS A 276 12.97 14.90 1.03
CA LYS A 276 11.80 14.41 0.27
C LYS A 276 12.19 13.17 -0.55
N PRO A 277 11.70 11.98 -0.17
CA PRO A 277 12.00 10.76 -0.91
C PRO A 277 11.25 10.75 -2.25
N ILE A 278 11.60 9.79 -3.09
CA ILE A 278 11.00 9.57 -4.40
C ILE A 278 10.08 8.36 -4.36
N VAL A 279 8.94 8.47 -5.04
CA VAL A 279 8.05 7.35 -5.36
C VAL A 279 7.95 7.25 -6.88
N TYR A 280 8.10 6.05 -7.41
CA TYR A 280 7.90 5.76 -8.82
C TYR A 280 6.61 4.97 -9.00
N SER A 281 5.61 5.57 -9.64
CA SER A 281 4.36 4.93 -10.03
C SER A 281 4.59 4.13 -11.31
N SER A 282 4.19 2.85 -11.32
CA SER A 282 4.25 2.03 -12.53
C SER A 282 3.28 2.52 -13.59
N LYS A 283 3.61 2.21 -14.84
CA LYS A 283 2.76 2.47 -16.00
C LYS A 283 1.46 1.66 -15.92
N ASP A 284 0.35 2.29 -16.28
CA ASP A 284 -1.01 1.78 -16.36
C ASP A 284 -1.60 1.41 -14.98
N GLY A 285 -0.89 0.57 -14.20
CA GLY A 285 -1.32 -0.01 -12.92
C GLY A 285 -1.01 0.78 -11.65
N HIS A 286 -0.27 1.90 -11.77
CA HIS A 286 0.04 2.87 -10.72
C HIS A 286 0.70 2.38 -9.40
N ALA A 287 1.02 1.09 -9.29
CA ALA A 287 1.75 0.53 -8.15
C ALA A 287 3.03 1.34 -7.87
N SER A 288 3.31 1.52 -6.58
CA SER A 288 4.40 2.36 -6.08
C SER A 288 5.70 1.57 -5.90
N PHE A 289 6.82 2.16 -6.29
CA PHE A 289 8.15 1.57 -6.14
C PHE A 289 9.20 2.59 -5.65
N PRO A 290 10.20 2.15 -4.88
CA PRO A 290 11.27 3.01 -4.36
C PRO A 290 12.32 3.40 -5.41
N HIS A 291 12.41 2.62 -6.49
CA HIS A 291 13.42 2.79 -7.54
C HIS A 291 12.77 2.67 -8.93
N PRO A 292 13.38 3.22 -9.99
CA PRO A 292 12.95 2.92 -11.34
C PRO A 292 13.38 1.50 -11.73
N GLY A 293 12.55 0.82 -12.52
CA GLY A 293 12.83 -0.54 -12.95
C GLY A 293 11.62 -1.25 -13.53
N THR A 294 11.83 -2.52 -13.87
CA THR A 294 10.77 -3.45 -14.25
C THR A 294 10.56 -4.44 -13.13
N TYR A 295 9.39 -4.40 -12.54
CA TYR A 295 8.93 -5.23 -11.44
C TYR A 295 7.97 -6.30 -11.96
N LEU A 296 7.98 -7.46 -11.32
CA LEU A 296 7.12 -8.59 -11.70
C LEU A 296 6.32 -9.03 -10.48
N GLN A 297 5.00 -8.92 -10.57
CA GLN A 297 4.07 -9.44 -9.58
C GLN A 297 3.56 -10.81 -10.04
N GLY A 298 4.04 -11.86 -9.37
CA GLY A 298 3.79 -13.25 -9.74
C GLY A 298 5.00 -14.14 -9.46
N SER A 299 5.12 -15.26 -10.16
CA SER A 299 6.24 -16.19 -9.97
C SER A 299 7.52 -15.67 -10.62
N SER A 300 8.36 -15.00 -9.82
CA SER A 300 9.70 -14.59 -10.24
C SER A 300 10.56 -15.77 -10.72
N LYS A 301 10.43 -16.94 -10.10
CA LYS A 301 11.12 -18.18 -10.47
C LYS A 301 10.75 -18.66 -11.88
N LEU A 302 9.47 -18.54 -12.25
CA LEU A 302 8.99 -18.93 -13.58
C LEU A 302 9.09 -17.78 -14.59
N GLY A 303 9.33 -16.55 -14.11
CA GLY A 303 9.27 -15.33 -14.92
C GLY A 303 7.86 -15.05 -15.45
N ILE A 304 6.83 -15.45 -14.70
CA ILE A 304 5.41 -15.31 -15.09
C ILE A 304 4.71 -14.39 -14.10
N GLY A 305 4.03 -13.36 -14.59
CA GLY A 305 3.27 -12.43 -13.75
C GLY A 305 2.89 -11.13 -14.46
N VAL A 306 2.27 -10.21 -13.70
CA VAL A 306 1.99 -8.85 -14.15
C VAL A 306 3.27 -8.03 -14.08
N ARG A 307 3.58 -7.37 -15.20
CA ARG A 307 4.76 -6.53 -15.37
C ARG A 307 4.42 -5.09 -15.04
N ASN A 308 5.17 -4.53 -14.08
CA ASN A 308 5.09 -3.15 -13.65
C ASN A 308 6.37 -2.41 -14.08
N ASP A 309 6.26 -1.43 -14.96
CA ASP A 309 7.39 -0.60 -15.40
C ASP A 309 7.33 0.78 -14.73
N ALA A 310 8.34 1.12 -13.94
CA ALA A 310 8.48 2.38 -13.23
C ALA A 310 9.71 3.13 -13.74
N ALA A 311 9.57 4.42 -14.05
CA ALA A 311 10.67 5.23 -14.57
C ALA A 311 10.46 6.73 -14.26
N PRO A 312 11.54 7.52 -14.11
CA PRO A 312 11.42 8.96 -13.93
C PRO A 312 10.86 9.62 -15.20
N SER A 313 10.11 10.70 -15.02
CA SER A 313 9.59 11.49 -16.13
C SER A 313 9.36 12.94 -15.73
N LYS A 314 8.77 13.72 -16.64
CA LYS A 314 8.28 15.08 -16.36
C LYS A 314 6.91 15.10 -15.68
N PHE A 315 6.21 13.97 -15.61
CA PHE A 315 4.91 13.84 -14.96
C PHE A 315 5.16 13.60 -13.48
N ILE A 316 5.02 14.67 -12.70
CA ILE A 316 5.41 14.70 -11.30
C ILE A 316 4.26 15.25 -10.46
N VAL A 317 4.02 14.64 -9.30
CA VAL A 317 3.20 15.20 -8.23
C VAL A 317 4.06 15.35 -6.98
N ASP A 318 4.19 16.58 -6.47
CA ASP A 318 4.82 16.84 -5.16
C ASP A 318 3.74 16.79 -4.07
N SER A 319 3.74 15.72 -3.29
CA SER A 319 2.75 15.48 -2.24
C SER A 319 2.79 16.49 -1.09
N SER A 320 3.87 17.27 -0.98
CA SER A 320 3.99 18.31 0.03
C SER A 320 3.28 19.63 -0.33
N ILE A 321 2.82 19.78 -1.58
CA ILE A 321 2.25 21.04 -2.10
C ILE A 321 0.73 21.02 -2.12
N LYS A 322 0.13 19.96 -2.69
CA LYS A 322 -1.33 19.80 -2.82
C LYS A 322 -1.77 18.53 -2.13
N TYR A 323 -2.31 18.68 -0.93
CA TYR A 323 -2.85 17.59 -0.16
C TYR A 323 -4.01 18.05 0.71
N GLN A 324 -4.90 17.11 1.02
CA GLN A 324 -5.99 17.27 1.98
C GLN A 324 -5.82 16.22 3.07
N ILE A 325 -5.71 16.65 4.34
CA ILE A 325 -5.83 15.72 5.48
C ILE A 325 -7.30 15.32 5.56
N VAL A 326 -7.58 14.04 5.34
CA VAL A 326 -8.94 13.51 5.30
C VAL A 326 -9.31 12.73 6.56
N ALA A 327 -8.31 12.26 7.31
CA ALA A 327 -8.53 11.61 8.61
C ALA A 327 -7.30 11.75 9.52
N ALA A 328 -7.55 11.98 10.81
CA ALA A 328 -6.57 11.94 11.90
C ALA A 328 -7.33 11.80 13.23
N GLU A 329 -7.90 10.62 13.45
CA GLU A 329 -8.91 10.35 14.49
C GLU A 329 -8.42 10.70 15.91
N TYR A 330 -7.12 10.52 16.17
CA TYR A 330 -6.50 10.81 17.47
C TYR A 330 -6.52 12.31 17.85
N LEU A 331 -6.74 13.21 16.90
CA LEU A 331 -6.89 14.65 17.19
C LEU A 331 -8.24 14.98 17.83
N GLY A 332 -9.22 14.07 17.75
CA GLY A 332 -10.56 14.22 18.28
C GLY A 332 -11.61 14.60 17.23
N ASP A 333 -12.87 14.33 17.58
CA ASP A 333 -14.01 14.50 16.68
C ASP A 333 -14.14 15.94 16.16
N GLY A 334 -14.29 16.08 14.84
CA GLY A 334 -14.53 17.35 14.17
C GLY A 334 -13.29 18.23 13.98
N VAL A 335 -12.10 17.80 14.39
CA VAL A 335 -10.84 18.52 14.10
C VAL A 335 -10.49 18.42 12.62
N ILE A 336 -10.61 17.22 12.05
CA ILE A 336 -10.47 16.99 10.60
C ILE A 336 -11.87 16.78 10.01
N ALA A 337 -12.19 17.56 8.98
CA ALA A 337 -13.43 17.40 8.24
C ALA A 337 -13.26 16.33 7.15
N GLU A 338 -13.88 15.16 7.36
CA GLU A 338 -13.91 14.11 6.34
C GLU A 338 -14.72 14.58 5.12
N PRO A 339 -14.21 14.42 3.88
CA PRO A 339 -14.98 14.73 2.70
C PRO A 339 -16.09 13.69 2.47
N CYS A 340 -17.23 14.09 1.90
CA CYS A 340 -18.40 13.20 1.76
C CYS A 340 -18.09 11.93 0.97
N TRP A 341 -17.25 12.03 -0.07
CA TRP A 341 -16.84 10.88 -0.88
C TRP A 341 -16.03 9.85 -0.10
N LEU A 342 -15.36 10.22 1.00
CA LEU A 342 -14.61 9.25 1.82
C LEU A 342 -15.57 8.26 2.51
N GLN A 343 -16.84 8.64 2.68
CA GLN A 343 -17.88 7.78 3.23
C GLN A 343 -18.55 6.88 2.18
N TYR A 344 -18.10 6.90 0.92
CA TYR A 344 -18.67 6.07 -0.13
C TYR A 344 -18.02 4.68 -0.16
N MET A 345 -18.68 3.71 0.49
CA MET A 345 -18.22 2.32 0.69
C MET A 345 -18.62 1.37 -0.47
N ARG A 346 -18.59 1.84 -1.71
CA ARG A 346 -18.93 1.04 -2.91
C ARG A 346 -17.90 1.25 -4.01
N GLU A 347 -18.03 0.48 -5.08
CA GLU A 347 -17.12 0.47 -6.21
C GLU A 347 -17.05 1.83 -6.93
N TRP A 348 -15.82 2.23 -7.26
CA TRP A 348 -15.49 3.39 -8.09
C TRP A 348 -15.48 3.05 -9.59
N GLY A 349 -16.08 1.93 -9.98
CA GLY A 349 -16.23 1.45 -11.34
C GLY A 349 -17.30 0.36 -11.41
N PRO A 350 -17.80 0.00 -12.60
CA PRO A 350 -18.68 -1.14 -12.76
C PRO A 350 -17.90 -2.46 -12.64
N THR A 351 -18.56 -3.50 -12.14
CA THR A 351 -18.09 -4.88 -12.26
C THR A 351 -18.40 -5.43 -13.67
N ILE A 352 -17.37 -5.81 -14.41
CA ILE A 352 -17.45 -6.47 -15.72
C ILE A 352 -16.76 -7.82 -15.62
N VAL A 353 -17.56 -8.89 -15.65
CA VAL A 353 -17.05 -10.25 -15.68
C VAL A 353 -16.81 -10.67 -17.12
N TYR A 354 -15.57 -10.99 -17.47
CA TYR A 354 -15.24 -11.57 -18.76
C TYR A 354 -15.67 -13.04 -18.82
N ASP A 355 -15.85 -13.58 -20.03
CA ASP A 355 -15.80 -15.04 -20.20
C ASP A 355 -14.35 -15.48 -19.96
N SER A 356 -14.04 -15.69 -18.68
CA SER A 356 -12.71 -15.95 -18.16
C SER A 356 -12.05 -17.12 -18.90
N ARG A 357 -12.82 -18.12 -19.33
CA ARG A 357 -12.29 -19.25 -20.11
C ARG A 357 -11.74 -18.78 -21.47
N SER A 358 -12.44 -17.90 -22.18
CA SER A 358 -12.02 -17.44 -23.51
C SER A 358 -10.78 -16.54 -23.47
N GLU A 359 -10.67 -15.65 -22.48
CA GLU A 359 -9.52 -14.76 -22.31
C GLU A 359 -8.30 -15.51 -21.76
N ILE A 360 -8.51 -16.43 -20.81
CA ILE A 360 -7.45 -17.32 -20.30
C ILE A 360 -6.98 -18.28 -21.40
N GLU A 361 -7.86 -18.81 -22.24
CA GLU A 361 -7.46 -19.64 -23.39
C GLU A 361 -6.57 -18.86 -24.36
N LYS A 362 -6.83 -17.57 -24.59
CA LYS A 362 -5.92 -16.71 -25.39
C LYS A 362 -4.56 -16.59 -24.72
N ILE A 363 -4.51 -16.35 -23.40
CA ILE A 363 -3.26 -16.28 -22.64
C ILE A 363 -2.52 -17.63 -22.71
N ILE A 364 -3.18 -18.75 -22.44
CA ILE A 364 -2.63 -20.11 -22.53
C ILE A 364 -2.06 -20.39 -23.93
N ASN A 365 -2.78 -19.99 -24.98
CA ASN A 365 -2.34 -20.14 -26.36
C ASN A 365 -1.12 -19.29 -26.72
N LEU A 366 -0.76 -18.31 -25.90
CA LEU A 366 0.47 -17.52 -26.03
C LEU A 366 1.64 -18.08 -25.20
N LEU A 367 1.37 -18.98 -24.24
CA LEU A 367 2.41 -19.60 -23.42
C LEU A 367 3.24 -20.62 -24.22
N PRO A 368 4.55 -20.79 -23.93
CA PRO A 368 5.34 -21.89 -24.48
C PRO A 368 4.76 -23.27 -24.11
N LEU A 369 4.87 -24.26 -25.00
CA LEU A 369 4.29 -25.61 -24.81
C LEU A 369 4.63 -26.25 -23.46
N PHE A 370 5.85 -26.07 -22.95
CA PHE A 370 6.27 -26.63 -21.66
C PHE A 370 5.59 -25.98 -20.44
N VAL A 371 5.03 -24.77 -20.57
CA VAL A 371 4.24 -24.07 -19.54
C VAL A 371 2.75 -24.40 -19.68
N ARG A 372 2.29 -24.74 -20.89
CA ARG A 372 0.88 -25.10 -21.16
C ARG A 372 0.42 -26.39 -20.46
N PHE A 373 1.33 -27.32 -20.12
CA PHE A 373 0.95 -28.63 -19.55
C PHE A 373 0.46 -28.57 -18.09
N SER A 374 0.48 -27.40 -17.45
CA SER A 374 0.04 -27.16 -16.07
C SER A 374 -1.17 -26.22 -16.00
N VAL A 375 -2.23 -26.51 -16.80
CA VAL A 375 -3.45 -25.68 -16.87
C VAL A 375 -4.19 -25.58 -15.52
N GLU A 376 -4.11 -26.63 -14.69
CA GLU A 376 -4.73 -26.61 -13.34
C GLU A 376 -4.02 -25.67 -12.36
N ASN A 377 -2.74 -25.31 -12.58
CA ASN A 377 -2.00 -24.37 -11.71
C ASN A 377 -1.97 -22.93 -12.22
N LEU A 378 -2.52 -22.66 -13.41
CA LEU A 378 -2.41 -21.33 -14.01
C LEU A 378 -3.30 -20.30 -13.30
N PHE A 379 -4.42 -20.75 -12.73
CA PHE A 379 -5.32 -19.92 -11.94
C PHE A 379 -4.67 -19.37 -10.66
N GLU A 380 -3.69 -20.09 -10.11
CA GLU A 380 -2.91 -19.67 -8.94
C GLU A 380 -1.72 -18.76 -9.31
N LEU A 381 -1.34 -18.71 -10.59
CA LEU A 381 -0.16 -17.95 -11.05
C LEU A 381 -0.47 -16.51 -11.42
N PHE A 382 -1.75 -16.18 -11.60
CA PHE A 382 -2.21 -14.90 -12.11
C PHE A 382 -3.10 -14.18 -11.09
N PRO A 383 -2.90 -12.86 -10.86
CA PRO A 383 -3.71 -12.10 -9.92
C PRO A 383 -5.20 -12.13 -10.29
N THR A 384 -6.06 -12.00 -9.28
CA THR A 384 -7.52 -11.96 -9.43
C THR A 384 -8.02 -10.86 -10.38
N GLU A 385 -7.24 -9.79 -10.47
CA GLU A 385 -7.37 -8.61 -11.30
C GLU A 385 -7.37 -8.94 -12.81
N LEU A 386 -6.96 -10.15 -13.19
CA LEU A 386 -7.01 -10.61 -14.58
C LEU A 386 -8.34 -11.29 -14.98
N TYR A 387 -9.27 -11.51 -14.05
CA TYR A 387 -10.54 -12.22 -14.33
C TYR A 387 -11.75 -11.32 -14.63
N GLY A 388 -11.60 -10.00 -14.50
CA GLY A 388 -12.66 -9.01 -14.74
C GLY A 388 -12.14 -7.58 -14.70
N GLU A 389 -13.03 -6.62 -14.95
CA GLU A 389 -12.85 -5.23 -14.53
C GLU A 389 -13.71 -5.02 -13.29
N GLU A 390 -13.14 -4.58 -12.17
CA GLU A 390 -13.89 -4.23 -10.97
C GLU A 390 -13.23 -2.96 -10.40
N GLY A 391 -13.97 -1.86 -10.40
CA GLY A 391 -13.44 -0.62 -9.83
C GLY A 391 -13.26 -0.78 -8.32
N PRO A 392 -12.17 -0.26 -7.73
CA PRO A 392 -11.90 -0.45 -6.32
C PRO A 392 -12.95 0.27 -5.47
N THR A 393 -13.15 -0.22 -4.26
CA THR A 393 -13.74 0.59 -3.19
C THR A 393 -12.76 1.71 -2.75
N GLY A 394 -13.31 2.76 -2.12
CA GLY A 394 -12.50 3.88 -1.65
C GLY A 394 -11.53 3.53 -0.50
N PRO A 395 -10.64 4.45 -0.12
CA PRO A 395 -9.58 4.22 0.87
C PRO A 395 -10.05 3.63 2.22
N LYS A 396 -11.23 4.03 2.70
CA LYS A 396 -11.75 3.65 4.02
C LYS A 396 -12.26 2.20 4.11
N GLU A 397 -12.46 1.55 2.96
CA GLU A 397 -12.77 0.10 2.87
C GLU A 397 -11.51 -0.76 2.82
N LYS A 398 -10.32 -0.16 2.72
CA LYS A 398 -9.06 -0.91 2.67
C LYS A 398 -8.71 -1.37 4.09
N ASP A 399 -8.27 -2.63 4.22
CA ASP A 399 -7.94 -3.22 5.53
C ASP A 399 -6.87 -2.42 6.27
N ASN A 400 -5.92 -1.85 5.53
CA ASN A 400 -4.88 -0.98 6.07
C ASN A 400 -5.41 0.39 6.53
N TRP A 401 -6.68 0.76 6.33
CA TRP A 401 -7.22 2.00 6.91
C TRP A 401 -7.15 1.94 8.44
N LEU A 402 -7.63 0.85 9.04
CA LEU A 402 -7.52 0.61 10.48
C LEU A 402 -6.31 -0.27 10.84
N GLY A 403 -5.93 -1.19 9.95
CA GLY A 403 -4.81 -2.10 10.12
C GLY A 403 -3.44 -1.47 9.87
N ASP A 404 -2.42 -2.32 9.87
CA ASP A 404 -1.07 -1.97 9.40
C ASP A 404 -0.94 -2.22 7.90
N GLU A 405 0.17 -1.81 7.29
CA GLU A 405 0.47 -2.14 5.90
C GLU A 405 0.83 -3.63 5.73
N TYR A 406 0.40 -4.23 4.63
CA TYR A 406 0.64 -5.66 4.33
C TYR A 406 1.88 -5.86 3.46
N CYS A 407 2.83 -6.69 3.90
CA CYS A 407 4.05 -7.00 3.16
C CYS A 407 3.98 -8.35 2.44
#